data_AF-A0A7X9D1Y3-F1
#
_entry.id   AF-A0A7X9D1Y3-F1
#
_cell.length_a   1.000
_cell.length_b   1.000
_cell.length_c   1.000
_cell.angle_alpha   90.00
_cell.angle_beta   90.00
_cell.angle_gamma   90.00
#
_symmetry.space_group_name_H-M   'P 1'
#
loop_
_entity.id
_entity.type
_entity.pdbx_description
1 polymer ?
#
loop_
_entity_poly.entity_id
_entity_poly.type
_entity_poly.pdbx_seq_one_letter_code
_entity_poly.pdbx_strand_id
1 'polypeptide(L)' 'NAALVDPEPVKVVHLDRPFLYMIIDCKTNMPIFIGTAMEI' A
#
# COMPACT_ATOMS: atom_id res chain seq x y z
N ASN A 1 35.70 6.21 10.78
CA ASN A 1 34.47 5.64 11.33
C ASN A 1 33.39 5.65 10.28
N ALA A 2 33.14 4.53 9.62
CA ALA A 2 31.93 4.34 8.83
C ALA A 2 30.84 3.85 9.80
N ALA A 3 29.81 4.67 10.02
CA ALA A 3 28.63 4.22 10.74
C ALA A 3 27.90 3.20 9.85
N LEU A 4 27.80 1.96 10.32
CA LEU A 4 26.92 0.96 9.74
C LEU A 4 25.50 1.39 10.10
N VAL A 5 24.75 1.92 9.14
CA VAL A 5 23.32 2.15 9.30
C VAL A 5 22.67 0.78 9.20
N ASP A 6 22.14 0.28 10.31
CA ASP A 6 21.32 -0.94 10.28
C ASP A 6 20.17 -0.72 9.27
N PRO A 7 19.92 -1.68 8.36
CA PRO A 7 18.84 -1.54 7.39
C PRO A 7 17.52 -1.36 8.14
N GLU A 8 16.77 -0.31 7.79
CA GLU A 8 15.47 -0.09 8.41
C GLU A 8 14.59 -1.33 8.27
N PRO A 9 13.87 -1.73 9.33
CA PRO A 9 13.03 -2.92 9.28
C PRO A 9 11.93 -2.74 8.22
N VAL A 10 11.78 -3.74 7.36
CA VAL A 10 10.74 -3.79 6.31
C VAL A 10 9.37 -3.65 6.97
N LYS A 11 8.56 -2.71 6.46
CA LYS A 11 7.17 -2.53 6.92
C LYS A 11 6.29 -3.62 6.31
N VAL A 12 5.46 -4.23 7.14
CA VAL A 12 4.47 -5.23 6.71
C VAL A 12 3.07 -4.62 6.78
N VAL A 13 2.29 -4.79 5.72
CA VAL A 13 0.91 -4.29 5.62
C VAL A 13 -0.04 -5.49 5.61
N HIS A 14 -0.96 -5.54 6.57
CA HIS A 14 -1.98 -6.58 6.71
C HIS A 14 -3.36 -6.01 6.33
N LEU A 15 -4.00 -6.62 5.32
CA LEU A 15 -5.34 -6.26 4.85
C LEU A 15 -6.39 -7.25 5.41
N ASP A 16 -6.45 -7.35 6.73
CA ASP A 16 -7.28 -8.30 7.50
C ASP A 16 -8.54 -7.67 8.11
N ARG A 17 -8.90 -6.47 7.66
CA ARG A 17 -10.02 -5.65 8.12
C ARG A 17 -10.44 -4.69 7.00
N PRO A 18 -11.59 -3.99 7.09
CA PRO A 18 -12.09 -3.16 5.99
C PRO A 18 -11.05 -2.21 5.41
N PHE A 19 -10.95 -2.19 4.07
CA PHE A 19 -9.96 -1.37 3.35
C PHE A 19 -10.53 -0.76 2.06
N LEU A 20 -9.94 0.35 1.64
CA LEU A 20 -10.17 0.98 0.35
C LEU A 20 -9.19 0.40 -0.68
N TYR A 21 -9.66 0.13 -1.90
CA TYR A 21 -8.82 -0.28 -3.02
C TYR A 21 -9.15 0.49 -4.29
N MET A 22 -8.17 0.60 -5.18
CA MET A 22 -8.29 1.30 -6.45
C MET A 22 -7.58 0.53 -7.55
N ILE A 23 -8.15 0.57 -8.75
CA ILE A 23 -7.45 0.25 -9.99
C ILE A 23 -7.24 1.57 -10.70
N ILE A 24 -5.99 1.94 -10.98
CA ILE A 24 -5.64 3.27 -11.51
C ILE A 24 -4.97 3.17 -12.89
N ASP A 25 -5.17 4.19 -13.71
CA ASP A 25 -4.27 4.48 -14.83
C ASP A 25 -3.00 5.15 -14.30
N CYS A 26 -1.86 4.48 -14.42
CA CYS A 26 -0.59 4.97 -13.91
C CYS A 26 -0.02 6.19 -14.67
N LYS A 27 -0.54 6.54 -15.86
CA LYS A 27 -0.08 7.75 -16.58
C LYS A 27 -0.70 9.03 -16.04
N THR A 28 -1.98 8.95 -15.70
CA THR A 28 -2.78 10.10 -15.24
C THR A 28 -3.04 10.08 -13.73
N ASN A 29 -2.70 8.97 -13.06
CA ASN A 29 -3.04 8.66 -11.67
C ASN A 29 -4.55 8.73 -11.40
N MET A 30 -5.36 8.49 -12.41
CA MET A 30 -6.81 8.52 -12.31
C MET A 30 -7.36 7.15 -11.88
N PRO A 31 -8.25 7.07 -10.89
CA PRO A 31 -8.97 5.84 -10.61
C PRO A 31 -9.87 5.46 -11.77
N ILE A 32 -9.67 4.27 -12.30
CA ILE A 32 -10.60 3.61 -13.22
C ILE A 32 -11.73 2.97 -12.41
N PHE A 33 -11.38 2.36 -11.27
CA PHE A 33 -12.33 1.85 -10.28
C PHE A 33 -11.87 2.22 -8.87
N ILE A 34 -12.83 2.49 -7.99
CA ILE A 34 -12.63 2.73 -6.57
C ILE A 34 -13.71 1.97 -5.78
N GLY A 35 -13.31 1.30 -4.70
CA GLY A 35 -14.22 0.50 -3.90
C GLY A 35 -13.70 0.22 -2.50
N THR A 36 -14.58 -0.28 -1.66
CA THR A 36 -14.26 -0.75 -0.31
C THR A 36 -14.51 -2.25 -0.21
N ALA A 37 -13.62 -2.97 0.47
CA ALA A 37 -13.85 -4.35 0.90
C ALA A 37 -14.20 -4.31 2.38
N MET A 38 -15.45 -4.65 2.74
CA MET A 38 -15.96 -4.56 4.12
C MET A 38 -15.93 -5.92 4.84
N GLU A 39 -16.11 -7.00 4.10
CA GLU A 39 -16.08 -8.39 4.54
C GLU A 39 -15.27 -9.20 3.52
N ILE A 40 -14.61 -10.27 3.96
CA ILE A 40 -13.72 -11.12 3.14
C ILE A 40 -14.37 -12.48 2.92
#